data_AF-G6EFN7-F1
#
_entry.id   AF-G6EFN7-F1
#
_cell.length_a   1.000
_cell.length_b   1.000
_cell.length_c   1.000
_cell.angle_alpha   90.00
_cell.angle_beta   90.00
_cell.angle_gamma   90.00
#
_symmetry.space_group_name_H-M   'P 1'
#
loop_
_entity.id
_entity.type
_entity.pdbx_description
1 polymer ?
#
loop_
_entity_poly.entity_id
_entity_poly.type
_entity_poly.pdbx_seq_one_letter_code
_entity_poly.pdbx_strand_id
1 'polypeptide(L)'
;MTSPSKNPIDRYSRTAVILHWWIAAFIVGNLALGFVMIRIVPLAMRPILMPVHAWIGLTVLLLTVARIGWRLSHSAPPTPYSYKTWERGLARAVHALFYILMLALPITGYLILSANPPNPAWRLMFWGIIHVPYFEPLQAMEPVSQKIVHGRFVFVHLIGAFTILITLILHIAGVVKHQLLDGDDILARMMLKKRAD
;
A
#
# COMPACT_ATOMS: atom_id res chain seq x y z
N MET A 1 -38.55 16.68 -24.09
CA MET A 1 -38.45 15.69 -23.00
C MET A 1 -37.08 15.04 -23.06
N THR A 2 -36.08 15.58 -22.37
CA THR A 2 -34.74 14.98 -22.25
C THR A 2 -34.72 14.06 -21.04
N SER A 3 -34.57 12.76 -21.27
CA SER A 3 -34.54 11.76 -20.21
C SER A 3 -33.29 11.95 -19.34
N PRO A 4 -33.41 12.15 -18.01
CA PRO A 4 -32.24 12.13 -17.14
C PRO A 4 -31.75 10.69 -17.03
N SER A 5 -30.47 10.43 -17.33
CA SER A 5 -29.80 9.16 -17.06
C SER A 5 -29.71 8.92 -15.53
N LYS A 6 -30.82 8.53 -14.91
CA LYS A 6 -30.91 8.19 -13.49
C LYS A 6 -30.47 6.75 -13.25
N ASN A 7 -29.18 6.47 -13.37
CA ASN A 7 -28.58 5.49 -12.48
C ASN A 7 -27.57 6.25 -11.62
N PRO A 8 -27.78 6.36 -10.30
CA PRO A 8 -26.74 6.87 -9.42
C PRO A 8 -25.49 6.02 -9.66
N ILE A 9 -24.36 6.65 -9.98
CA ILE A 9 -23.08 5.95 -9.91
C ILE A 9 -22.94 5.48 -8.45
N ASP A 10 -23.01 4.18 -8.20
CA ASP A 10 -22.80 3.65 -6.85
C ASP A 10 -21.35 3.93 -6.44
N ARG A 11 -21.21 4.87 -5.51
CA ARG A 11 -19.93 5.40 -5.01
C ARG A 11 -19.55 4.72 -3.71
N TYR A 12 -18.24 4.69 -3.45
CA TYR A 12 -17.76 4.35 -2.13
C TYR A 12 -18.12 5.44 -1.13
N SER A 13 -18.36 5.04 0.13
CA SER A 13 -18.49 5.97 1.25
C SER A 13 -17.29 6.92 1.32
N ARG A 14 -17.49 8.15 1.80
CA ARG A 14 -16.41 9.14 1.96
C ARG A 14 -15.22 8.59 2.73
N THR A 15 -15.44 7.83 3.80
CA THR A 15 -14.37 7.20 4.60
C THR A 15 -13.51 6.26 3.76
N ALA A 16 -14.12 5.36 2.99
CA ALA A 16 -13.40 4.45 2.11
C ALA A 16 -12.58 5.18 1.03
N VAL A 17 -13.09 6.31 0.52
CA VAL A 17 -12.38 7.16 -0.45
C VAL A 17 -11.17 7.84 0.21
N ILE A 18 -11.35 8.44 1.39
CA ILE A 18 -10.25 9.10 2.14
C ILE A 18 -9.15 8.09 2.46
N LEU A 19 -9.52 6.92 3.02
CA LEU A 19 -8.56 5.85 3.31
C LEU A 19 -7.84 5.40 2.04
N HIS A 20 -8.54 5.32 0.91
CA HIS A 20 -7.92 4.89 -0.36
C HIS A 20 -6.82 5.84 -0.79
N TRP A 21 -7.12 7.14 -0.86
CA TRP A 21 -6.19 8.13 -1.38
C TRP A 21 -5.01 8.37 -0.45
N TRP A 22 -5.21 8.33 0.87
CA TRP A 22 -4.09 8.38 1.81
C TRP A 22 -3.16 7.18 1.66
N ILE A 23 -3.70 5.97 1.60
CA ILE A 23 -2.91 4.76 1.36
C ILE A 23 -2.17 4.86 0.03
N ALA A 24 -2.85 5.27 -1.04
CA ALA A 24 -2.24 5.43 -2.36
C ALA A 24 -1.09 6.44 -2.35
N ALA A 25 -1.29 7.61 -1.74
CA ALA A 25 -0.26 8.64 -1.61
C ALA A 25 0.95 8.14 -0.83
N PHE A 26 0.73 7.46 0.31
CA PHE A 26 1.83 6.91 1.10
C PHE A 26 2.55 5.77 0.38
N ILE A 27 1.85 4.87 -0.33
CA ILE A 27 2.49 3.79 -1.11
C ILE A 27 3.37 4.38 -2.22
N VAL A 28 2.85 5.32 -3.00
CA VAL A 28 3.60 5.96 -4.10
C VAL A 28 4.81 6.71 -3.53
N GLY A 29 4.62 7.49 -2.47
CA GLY A 29 5.71 8.20 -1.79
C GLY A 29 6.77 7.25 -1.23
N ASN A 30 6.36 6.12 -0.62
CA ASN A 30 7.30 5.18 -0.03
C ASN A 30 8.06 4.36 -1.07
N LEU A 31 7.43 4.02 -2.19
CA LEU A 31 8.08 3.40 -3.35
C LEU A 31 9.13 4.33 -3.95
N ALA A 32 8.78 5.61 -4.14
CA ALA A 32 9.73 6.62 -4.61
C ALA A 32 10.91 6.78 -3.64
N LEU A 33 10.64 6.88 -2.34
CA LEU A 33 11.68 6.96 -1.31
C LEU A 33 12.59 5.72 -1.30
N GLY A 34 12.01 4.51 -1.37
CA GLY A 34 12.78 3.28 -1.45
C GLY A 34 13.68 3.23 -2.70
N PHE A 35 13.18 3.69 -3.85
CA PHE A 35 13.97 3.80 -5.07
C PHE A 35 15.12 4.81 -4.92
N VAL A 36 14.85 6.01 -4.38
CA VAL A 36 15.86 7.05 -4.08
C VAL A 36 16.96 6.47 -3.20
N MET A 37 16.59 5.77 -2.13
CA MET A 37 17.52 5.15 -1.18
C MET A 37 18.45 4.14 -1.85
N ILE A 38 17.92 3.30 -2.75
CA ILE A 38 18.67 2.20 -3.37
C ILE A 38 19.51 2.69 -4.56
N ARG A 39 19.02 3.66 -5.34
CA ARG A 39 19.58 3.99 -6.67
C ARG A 39 20.19 5.38 -6.79
N ILE A 40 19.80 6.34 -5.96
CA ILE A 40 20.15 7.74 -6.15
C ILE A 40 21.14 8.21 -5.07
N VAL A 41 20.83 7.99 -3.79
CA VAL A 41 21.66 8.52 -2.70
C VAL A 41 22.83 7.59 -2.35
N PRO A 42 23.96 8.14 -1.86
CA PRO A 42 25.06 7.36 -1.33
C PRO A 42 24.65 6.46 -0.17
N LEU A 43 25.37 5.37 0.03
CA LEU A 43 25.13 4.43 1.13
C LEU A 43 25.10 5.12 2.51
N ALA A 44 25.95 6.13 2.71
CA ALA A 44 26.04 6.92 3.94
C ALA A 44 24.75 7.72 4.27
N MET A 45 23.91 8.04 3.27
CA MET A 45 22.66 8.77 3.48
C MET A 45 21.46 7.86 3.79
N ARG A 46 21.55 6.55 3.47
CA ARG A 46 20.44 5.61 3.68
C ARG A 46 19.96 5.53 5.13
N PRO A 47 20.83 5.53 6.16
CA PRO A 47 20.38 5.51 7.56
C PRO A 47 19.56 6.73 7.97
N ILE A 48 19.72 7.88 7.29
CA ILE A 48 18.97 9.10 7.57
C ILE A 48 17.54 9.00 6.98
N LEU A 49 17.41 8.37 5.82
CA LEU A 49 16.12 8.19 5.13
C LEU A 49 15.34 6.97 5.62
N MET A 50 16.02 5.97 6.18
CA MET A 50 15.41 4.72 6.64
C MET A 50 14.30 4.90 7.68
N PRO A 51 14.44 5.75 8.72
CA PRO A 51 13.35 6.00 9.65
C PRO A 51 12.11 6.56 8.95
N VAL A 52 12.32 7.42 7.94
CA VAL A 52 11.23 8.00 7.14
C VAL A 52 10.49 6.93 6.37
N HIS A 53 11.23 6.07 5.67
CA HIS A 53 10.66 4.94 4.94
C HIS A 53 9.89 3.97 5.86
N ALA A 54 10.42 3.73 7.06
CA ALA A 54 9.82 2.83 8.04
C ALA A 54 8.50 3.36 8.59
N TRP A 55 8.43 4.63 9.04
CA TRP A 55 7.17 5.15 9.60
C TRP A 55 6.09 5.35 8.53
N ILE A 56 6.46 5.67 7.28
CA ILE A 56 5.50 5.69 6.17
C ILE A 56 4.93 4.29 5.96
N GLY A 57 5.77 3.25 5.94
CA GLY A 57 5.34 1.86 5.85
C GLY A 57 4.38 1.46 6.98
N LEU A 58 4.70 1.82 8.23
CA LEU A 58 3.81 1.59 9.38
C LEU A 58 2.49 2.36 9.26
N THR A 59 2.50 3.57 8.70
CA THR A 59 1.29 4.35 8.44
C THR A 59 0.39 3.63 7.42
N VAL A 60 0.97 3.11 6.34
CA VAL A 60 0.23 2.28 5.36
C VAL A 60 -0.39 1.06 6.03
N LEU A 61 0.34 0.39 6.93
CA LEU A 61 -0.16 -0.77 7.67
C LEU A 61 -1.42 -0.41 8.47
N LEU A 62 -1.36 0.64 9.29
CA LEU A 62 -2.47 1.07 10.14
C LEU A 62 -3.68 1.50 9.30
N LEU A 63 -3.47 2.29 8.25
CA LEU A 63 -4.55 2.72 7.35
C LEU A 63 -5.16 1.52 6.62
N THR A 64 -4.36 0.51 6.26
CA THR A 64 -4.84 -0.70 5.61
C THR A 64 -5.72 -1.53 6.56
N VAL A 65 -5.31 -1.69 7.83
CA VAL A 65 -6.14 -2.35 8.85
C VAL A 65 -7.47 -1.62 9.01
N ALA A 66 -7.45 -0.28 9.12
CA ALA A 66 -8.66 0.53 9.18
C ALA A 66 -9.53 0.36 7.93
N ARG A 67 -8.94 0.30 6.74
CA ARG A 67 -9.65 0.06 5.47
C ARG A 67 -10.29 -1.32 5.42
N ILE A 68 -9.61 -2.36 5.91
CA ILE A 68 -10.18 -3.71 5.99
C ILE A 68 -11.37 -3.72 6.95
N GLY A 69 -11.22 -3.17 8.16
CA GLY A 69 -12.33 -3.05 9.12
C GLY A 69 -13.53 -2.28 8.55
N TRP A 70 -13.27 -1.20 7.81
CA TRP A 70 -14.33 -0.47 7.10
C TRP A 70 -15.00 -1.32 6.02
N ARG A 71 -14.22 -2.05 5.22
CA ARG A 71 -14.75 -2.92 4.15
C ARG A 71 -15.55 -4.11 4.68
N LEU A 72 -15.24 -4.61 5.86
CA LEU A 72 -16.00 -5.69 6.51
C LEU A 72 -17.33 -5.19 7.07
N SER A 73 -17.40 -3.93 7.49
CA SER A 73 -18.63 -3.32 8.02
C SER A 73 -19.51 -2.66 6.94
N HIS A 74 -18.97 -2.38 5.75
CA HIS A 74 -19.67 -1.68 4.68
C HIS A 74 -19.53 -2.40 3.34
N SER A 75 -20.68 -2.73 2.74
CA SER A 75 -20.73 -3.31 1.40
C SER A 75 -20.11 -2.37 0.37
N ALA A 76 -19.26 -2.93 -0.49
CA ALA A 76 -18.77 -2.18 -1.63
C ALA A 76 -19.84 -2.07 -2.72
N PRO A 77 -19.84 -0.95 -3.47
CA PRO A 77 -20.59 -0.81 -4.69
C PRO A 77 -20.42 -2.03 -5.63
N PRO A 78 -21.51 -2.56 -6.21
CA PRO A 78 -21.45 -3.73 -7.09
C PRO A 78 -20.63 -3.42 -8.35
N THR A 79 -19.88 -4.40 -8.85
CA THR A 79 -19.19 -4.27 -10.14
C THR A 79 -20.23 -4.33 -11.27
N PRO A 80 -20.21 -3.41 -12.25
CA PRO A 80 -21.14 -3.45 -13.37
C PRO A 80 -21.17 -4.81 -14.06
N TYR A 81 -22.36 -5.30 -14.39
CA TYR A 81 -22.54 -6.59 -15.09
C TYR A 81 -21.96 -6.57 -16.51
N SER A 82 -21.75 -5.39 -17.10
CA SER A 82 -21.15 -5.18 -18.41
C SER A 82 -19.69 -5.66 -18.51
N TYR A 83 -18.99 -5.83 -17.38
CA TYR A 83 -17.57 -6.19 -17.39
C TYR A 83 -17.39 -7.66 -17.75
N LYS A 84 -16.35 -7.97 -18.54
CA LYS A 84 -16.05 -9.36 -18.88
C LYS A 84 -15.68 -10.13 -17.61
N THR A 85 -16.02 -11.42 -17.55
CA THR A 85 -15.79 -12.24 -16.35
C THR A 85 -14.32 -12.27 -15.93
N TRP A 86 -13.40 -12.27 -16.90
CA TRP A 86 -11.96 -12.24 -16.64
C TRP A 86 -11.49 -10.89 -16.07
N GLU A 87 -12.07 -9.75 -16.47
CA GLU A 87 -11.76 -8.43 -15.92
C GLU A 87 -12.18 -8.34 -14.46
N ARG A 88 -13.36 -8.87 -14.14
CA ARG A 88 -13.85 -8.99 -12.77
C ARG A 88 -12.98 -9.92 -11.92
N GLY A 89 -12.47 -11.01 -12.51
CA GLY A 89 -11.51 -11.90 -11.88
C GLY A 89 -10.18 -11.19 -11.57
N LEU A 90 -9.62 -10.52 -12.57
CA LEU A 90 -8.35 -9.81 -12.46
C LEU A 90 -8.43 -8.64 -11.47
N ALA A 91 -9.51 -7.86 -11.49
CA ALA A 91 -9.72 -6.78 -10.53
C ALA A 91 -9.78 -7.33 -9.09
N ARG A 92 -10.44 -8.47 -8.85
CA ARG A 92 -10.45 -9.11 -7.53
C ARG A 92 -9.06 -9.58 -7.12
N ALA A 93 -8.31 -10.20 -8.03
CA ALA A 93 -6.95 -10.66 -7.77
C ALA A 93 -6.00 -9.50 -7.43
N VAL A 94 -6.03 -8.41 -8.20
CA VAL A 94 -5.23 -7.20 -7.95
C VAL A 94 -5.55 -6.60 -6.58
N HIS A 95 -6.82 -6.46 -6.22
CA HIS A 95 -7.20 -5.93 -4.90
C HIS A 95 -6.79 -6.87 -3.76
N ALA A 96 -6.98 -8.18 -3.92
CA ALA A 96 -6.56 -9.16 -2.91
C ALA A 96 -5.03 -9.12 -2.71
N LEU A 97 -4.29 -9.07 -3.81
CA LEU A 97 -2.83 -8.98 -3.79
C LEU A 97 -2.36 -7.69 -3.11
N PHE A 98 -3.01 -6.55 -3.37
CA PHE A 98 -2.73 -5.33 -2.64
C PHE A 98 -2.94 -5.49 -1.13
N TYR A 99 -4.05 -6.06 -0.67
CA TYR A 99 -4.27 -6.25 0.76
C TYR A 99 -3.18 -7.10 1.40
N ILE A 100 -2.78 -8.19 0.74
CA ILE A 100 -1.68 -9.04 1.21
C ILE A 100 -0.37 -8.24 1.28
N LEU A 101 -0.01 -7.51 0.23
CA LEU A 101 1.26 -6.78 0.14
C LEU A 101 1.31 -5.58 1.10
N MET A 102 0.20 -4.84 1.25
CA MET A 102 0.13 -3.69 2.16
C MET A 102 0.23 -4.09 3.64
N LEU A 103 -0.09 -5.35 3.98
CA LEU A 103 0.16 -5.89 5.31
C LEU A 103 1.59 -6.47 5.41
N ALA A 104 1.98 -7.31 4.45
CA ALA A 104 3.23 -8.05 4.50
C ALA A 104 4.48 -7.16 4.36
N LEU A 105 4.45 -6.13 3.52
CA LEU A 105 5.61 -5.26 3.29
C LEU A 105 6.01 -4.47 4.55
N PRO A 106 5.11 -3.72 5.22
CA PRO A 106 5.47 -3.04 6.46
C PRO A 106 5.95 -3.99 7.55
N ILE A 107 5.31 -5.17 7.67
CA ILE A 107 5.72 -6.20 8.64
C ILE A 107 7.14 -6.70 8.34
N THR A 108 7.42 -7.07 7.10
CA THR A 108 8.77 -7.50 6.71
C THR A 108 9.79 -6.38 6.89
N GLY A 109 9.45 -5.11 6.59
CA GLY A 109 10.30 -3.95 6.86
C GLY A 109 10.62 -3.75 8.35
N TYR A 110 9.63 -3.91 9.21
CA TYR A 110 9.81 -3.91 10.67
C TYR A 110 10.75 -5.04 11.15
N LEU A 111 10.61 -6.24 10.58
CA LEU A 111 11.47 -7.38 10.90
C LEU A 111 12.90 -7.20 10.39
N ILE A 112 13.10 -6.57 9.22
CA ILE A 112 14.43 -6.17 8.72
C ILE A 112 15.15 -5.30 9.75
N LEU A 113 14.46 -4.27 10.24
CA LEU A 113 15.02 -3.34 11.22
C LEU A 113 15.27 -4.01 12.57
N SER A 114 14.42 -4.94 12.99
CA SER A 114 14.61 -5.70 14.23
C SER A 114 15.80 -6.66 14.17
N ALA A 115 16.14 -7.18 12.99
CA ALA A 115 17.28 -8.06 12.76
C ALA A 115 18.58 -7.33 12.34
N ASN A 116 18.66 -6.00 12.42
CA ASN A 116 19.80 -5.23 11.91
C ASN A 116 20.51 -4.39 12.99
N PRO A 117 21.33 -5.00 13.85
CA PRO A 117 22.03 -4.29 14.91
C PRO A 117 23.04 -3.23 14.36
N PRO A 118 23.33 -2.16 15.14
CA PRO A 118 22.69 -1.80 16.40
C PRO A 118 21.26 -1.28 16.18
N ASN A 119 20.37 -1.49 17.15
CA ASN A 119 18.94 -1.15 17.09
C ASN A 119 18.61 0.08 17.98
N PRO A 120 19.12 1.29 17.69
CA PRO A 120 18.83 2.46 18.49
C PRO A 120 17.40 2.95 18.24
N ALA A 121 16.71 3.37 19.30
CA ALA A 121 15.29 3.75 19.28
C ALA A 121 14.90 4.71 18.13
N TRP A 122 15.79 5.64 17.77
CA TRP A 122 15.54 6.62 16.69
C TRP A 122 15.28 5.99 15.31
N ARG A 123 15.79 4.78 15.04
CA ARG A 123 15.55 4.09 13.76
C ARG A 123 14.13 3.61 13.59
N LEU A 124 13.39 3.44 14.69
CA LEU A 124 12.03 2.93 14.70
C LEU A 124 11.09 3.83 15.51
N MET A 125 11.18 5.13 15.27
CA MET A 125 10.22 6.11 15.79
C MET A 125 9.08 6.31 14.80
N PHE A 126 7.87 5.94 15.19
CA PHE A 126 6.67 6.28 14.45
C PHE A 126 6.43 7.79 14.53
N TRP A 127 6.47 8.45 13.36
CA TRP A 127 6.39 9.90 13.21
C TRP A 127 7.43 10.71 14.02
N GLY A 128 8.52 10.08 14.47
CA GLY A 128 9.51 10.72 15.34
C GLY A 128 9.03 10.95 16.79
N ILE A 129 7.86 10.42 17.17
CA ILE A 129 7.24 10.69 18.48
C ILE A 129 7.14 9.41 19.31
N ILE A 130 6.69 8.31 18.70
CA ILE A 130 6.41 7.05 19.40
C ILE A 130 7.49 6.03 19.05
N HIS A 131 8.28 5.60 20.02
CA HIS A 131 9.19 4.47 19.82
C HIS A 131 8.40 3.18 19.67
N VAL A 132 8.56 2.50 18.55
CA VAL A 132 8.05 1.15 18.35
C VAL A 132 9.13 0.19 18.83
N PRO A 133 8.85 -0.68 19.81
CA PRO A 133 9.84 -1.64 20.27
C PRO A 133 10.20 -2.59 19.13
N TYR A 134 11.46 -2.98 19.06
CA TYR A 134 11.90 -4.02 18.14
C TYR A 134 11.40 -5.40 18.55
N PHE A 135 11.41 -6.33 17.60
CA PHE A 135 11.00 -7.70 17.87
C PHE A 135 12.11 -8.46 18.61
N GLU A 136 11.92 -8.62 19.92
CA GLU A 136 12.89 -9.19 20.87
C GLU A 136 13.41 -10.59 20.46
N PRO A 137 12.59 -11.52 19.93
CA PRO A 137 13.10 -12.80 19.46
C PRO A 137 14.16 -12.71 18.35
N LEU A 138 14.14 -11.67 17.52
CA LEU A 138 15.20 -11.44 16.52
C LEU A 138 16.45 -10.80 17.13
N GLN A 139 16.30 -10.08 18.24
CA GLN A 139 17.43 -9.45 18.94
C GLN A 139 18.22 -10.47 19.76
N ALA A 140 17.54 -11.48 20.30
CA ALA A 140 18.15 -12.56 21.08
C ALA A 140 18.86 -13.63 20.23
N MET A 141 18.83 -13.53 18.90
CA MET A 141 19.49 -14.49 18.02
C MET A 141 21.01 -14.32 18.03
N GLU A 142 21.71 -15.44 17.88
CA GLU A 142 23.14 -15.45 17.57
C GLU A 142 23.45 -14.58 16.33
N PRO A 143 24.55 -13.81 16.31
CA PRO A 143 24.83 -12.82 15.27
C PRO A 143 24.79 -13.37 13.83
N VAL A 144 25.26 -14.61 13.64
CA VAL A 144 25.26 -15.27 12.32
C VAL A 144 23.83 -15.58 11.88
N SER A 145 23.01 -16.15 12.76
CA SER A 145 21.60 -16.46 12.50
C SER A 145 20.80 -15.19 12.22
N GLN A 146 21.03 -14.15 13.03
CA GLN A 146 20.38 -12.85 12.87
C GLN A 146 20.68 -12.24 11.49
N LYS A 147 21.94 -12.26 11.04
CA LYS A 147 22.35 -11.76 9.73
C LYS A 147 21.69 -12.54 8.58
N ILE A 148 21.58 -13.86 8.70
CA ILE A 148 20.89 -14.70 7.71
C ILE A 148 19.41 -14.32 7.63
N VAL A 149 18.76 -14.19 8.77
CA VAL A 149 17.34 -13.84 8.85
C VAL A 149 17.08 -12.43 8.32
N HIS A 150 17.93 -11.46 8.66
CA HIS A 150 17.90 -10.11 8.09
C HIS A 150 17.96 -10.15 6.56
N GLY A 151 18.92 -10.88 5.99
CA GLY A 151 19.06 -11.03 4.54
C GLY A 151 17.82 -11.64 3.87
N ARG A 152 17.22 -12.65 4.50
CA ARG A 152 15.96 -13.26 4.03
C ARG A 152 14.80 -12.25 4.03
N PHE A 153 14.64 -11.46 5.09
CA PHE A 153 13.60 -10.44 5.12
C PHE A 153 13.84 -9.34 4.09
N VAL A 154 15.09 -8.89 3.89
CA VAL A 154 15.45 -7.93 2.82
C VAL A 154 15.06 -8.48 1.45
N PHE A 155 15.37 -9.74 1.18
CA PHE A 155 15.03 -10.40 -0.08
C PHE A 155 13.50 -10.47 -0.30
N VAL A 156 12.75 -10.96 0.70
CA VAL A 156 11.28 -11.04 0.63
C VAL A 156 10.66 -9.65 0.46
N HIS A 157 11.15 -8.66 1.20
CA HIS A 157 10.65 -7.28 1.11
C HIS A 157 10.92 -6.68 -0.26
N LEU A 158 12.09 -6.91 -0.85
CA LEU A 158 12.42 -6.41 -2.19
C LEU A 158 11.54 -7.05 -3.27
N ILE A 159 11.32 -8.38 -3.21
CA ILE A 159 10.37 -9.06 -4.10
C ILE A 159 8.97 -8.47 -3.94
N GLY A 160 8.52 -8.27 -2.69
CA GLY A 160 7.24 -7.65 -2.42
C GLY A 160 7.14 -6.22 -2.96
N ALA A 161 8.22 -5.44 -2.89
CA ALA A 161 8.27 -4.06 -3.38
C ALA A 161 8.15 -4.00 -4.92
N PHE A 162 8.78 -4.91 -5.64
CA PHE A 162 8.58 -5.03 -7.09
C PHE A 162 7.17 -5.56 -7.42
N THR A 163 6.67 -6.51 -6.64
CA THR A 163 5.31 -7.05 -6.82
C THR A 163 4.25 -5.96 -6.62
N ILE A 164 4.36 -5.13 -5.59
CA ILE A 164 3.40 -4.05 -5.34
C ILE A 164 3.49 -2.97 -6.42
N LEU A 165 4.68 -2.70 -6.96
CA LEU A 165 4.86 -1.79 -8.09
C LEU A 165 4.15 -2.31 -9.35
N ILE A 166 4.35 -3.58 -9.71
CA ILE A 166 3.66 -4.21 -10.84
C ILE A 166 2.14 -4.20 -10.62
N THR A 167 1.70 -4.52 -9.39
CA THR A 167 0.28 -4.51 -9.02
C THR A 167 -0.32 -3.11 -9.14
N LEU A 168 0.44 -2.07 -8.78
CA LEU A 168 0.08 -0.66 -8.96
C LEU A 168 -0.05 -0.28 -10.42
N ILE A 169 0.89 -0.67 -11.26
CA ILE A 169 0.83 -0.44 -12.70
C ILE A 169 -0.42 -1.11 -13.28
N LEU A 170 -0.66 -2.38 -12.95
CA LEU A 170 -1.85 -3.11 -13.42
C LEU A 170 -3.16 -2.47 -12.94
N HIS A 171 -3.20 -1.99 -11.69
CA HIS A 171 -4.35 -1.29 -11.15
C HIS A 171 -4.64 0.01 -11.91
N ILE A 172 -3.62 0.85 -12.11
CA ILE A 172 -3.76 2.11 -12.84
C ILE A 172 -4.12 1.82 -14.31
N ALA A 173 -3.51 0.82 -14.94
CA ALA A 173 -3.85 0.42 -16.31
C ALA A 173 -5.32 -0.01 -16.43
N GLY A 174 -5.85 -0.74 -15.45
CA GLY A 174 -7.27 -1.08 -15.37
C GLY A 174 -8.17 0.17 -15.27
N VAL A 175 -7.81 1.12 -14.42
CA VAL A 175 -8.54 2.41 -14.29
C VAL A 175 -8.51 3.18 -15.61
N VAL A 176 -7.34 3.31 -16.25
CA VAL A 176 -7.17 4.02 -17.53
C VAL A 176 -7.98 3.36 -18.64
N LYS A 177 -7.92 2.02 -18.73
CA LYS A 177 -8.67 1.25 -19.72
C LYS A 177 -10.18 1.47 -19.57
N HIS A 178 -10.71 1.30 -18.36
CA HIS A 178 -12.14 1.51 -18.12
C HIS A 178 -12.57 2.97 -18.30
N GLN A 179 -11.75 3.93 -17.86
CA GLN A 179 -12.06 5.36 -17.96
C GLN A 179 -12.02 5.90 -19.39
N LEU A 180 -11.01 5.51 -20.18
CA LEU A 180 -10.73 6.13 -21.47
C LEU A 180 -11.13 5.27 -22.67
N LEU A 181 -11.02 3.94 -22.56
CA LEU A 181 -11.30 3.03 -23.68
C LEU A 181 -12.73 2.48 -23.63
N ASP A 182 -13.20 2.10 -22.44
CA ASP A 182 -14.55 1.57 -22.26
C ASP A 182 -15.59 2.68 -22.04
N GLY A 183 -15.15 3.91 -21.73
CA GLY A 183 -16.02 5.07 -21.48
C GLY A 183 -16.76 5.02 -20.14
N ASP A 184 -16.32 4.17 -19.21
CA ASP A 184 -16.92 4.04 -17.88
C ASP A 184 -16.35 5.07 -16.91
N ASP A 185 -17.19 5.75 -16.14
CA ASP A 185 -16.71 6.67 -15.10
C ASP A 185 -16.32 5.94 -13.79
N ILE A 186 -15.39 5.00 -13.90
CA ILE A 186 -14.92 4.18 -12.77
C ILE A 186 -14.22 5.03 -11.71
N LEU A 187 -13.51 6.08 -12.12
CA LEU A 187 -12.79 6.96 -11.21
C LEU A 187 -13.76 7.75 -10.33
N ALA A 188 -14.94 8.14 -10.84
CA ALA A 188 -15.93 8.86 -10.05
C ALA A 188 -16.44 8.08 -8.83
N ARG A 189 -16.31 6.74 -8.83
CA ARG A 189 -16.63 5.90 -7.66
C ARG A 189 -15.67 6.14 -6.49
N MET A 190 -14.47 6.63 -6.78
CA MET A 190 -13.41 6.97 -5.82
C MET A 190 -13.21 8.48 -5.67
N MET A 191 -14.17 9.33 -6.07
CA MET A 191 -14.08 10.79 -5.89
C MET A 191 -14.94 11.28 -4.72
N LEU A 192 -14.43 12.28 -3.97
CA LEU A 192 -15.14 12.90 -2.84
C LEU A 192 -16.36 13.74 -3.26
N LYS A 193 -16.25 14.45 -4.39
CA LYS A 193 -17.31 15.33 -4.93
C LYS A 193 -17.95 14.70 -6.16
N LYS A 194 -19.22 15.02 -6.42
CA LYS A 194 -19.84 14.77 -7.73
C LYS A 194 -19.08 15.62 -8.76
N ARG A 195 -18.64 15.03 -9.89
CA ARG A 195 -18.22 15.86 -11.03
C ARG A 195 -19.45 16.66 -11.45
N ALA A 196 -19.26 17.95 -11.72
CA ALA A 196 -20.32 18.73 -12.35
C ALA A 196 -20.42 18.22 -13.79
N ASP A 197 -21.64 17.86 -14.17
CA ASP A 197 -21.98 17.34 -15.50
C ASP A 197 -21.80 18.44 -16.56
#